data_AF-A0A2N1PGU6-F1
#
_entry.id   AF-A0A2N1PGU6-F1
#
_cell.length_a   1.000
_cell.length_b   1.000
_cell.length_c   1.000
_cell.angle_alpha   90.00
_cell.angle_beta   90.00
_cell.angle_gamma   90.00
#
_symmetry.space_group_name_H-M   'P 1'
#
loop_
_entity.id
_entity.type
_entity.pdbx_description
1 polymer ?
#
loop_
_entity_poly.entity_id
_entity_poly.type
_entity_poly.pdbx_seq_one_letter_code
_entity_poly.pdbx_strand_id
1 'polypeptide(L)'
;MTPFEIELQVFQSGDFWYKIILPLAIALFFSFLIGLERQNIGKSAGISAHILIAVSTAFIGIIQLYMFEHQGGDSAADNQRLIAQVLPGVGFIGAGVIMKGQKNIIGLTTAATIWATAMMGLVAGSGYIFTSLIFGTFLVSFIYLRDMKRGINPFIPHVHHDFNDDEDASDDDIKRHA
;
A
#
# COMPACT_ATOMS: atom_id res chain seq x y z
N MET A 1 -11.47 25.97 15.93
CA MET A 1 -11.47 24.59 15.41
C MET A 1 -10.68 24.60 14.10
N THR A 2 -9.64 23.78 14.01
CA THR A 2 -8.81 23.66 12.81
C THR A 2 -9.57 22.91 11.70
N PRO A 3 -9.18 23.04 10.41
CA PRO A 3 -9.81 22.26 9.34
C PRO A 3 -9.82 20.74 9.58
N PHE A 4 -8.74 20.21 10.16
CA PHE A 4 -8.62 18.79 10.54
C PHE A 4 -9.58 18.39 11.66
N GLU A 5 -9.78 19.26 12.66
CA GLU A 5 -10.75 19.01 13.74
C GLU A 5 -12.19 19.00 13.23
N ILE A 6 -12.52 19.91 12.30
CA ILE A 6 -13.86 19.95 11.66
C ILE A 6 -14.09 18.66 10.87
N GLU A 7 -13.12 18.26 10.04
CA GLU A 7 -13.17 17.03 9.27
C GLU A 7 -13.42 15.81 10.16
N LEU A 8 -12.64 15.68 11.23
CA LEU A 8 -12.78 14.58 12.16
C LEU A 8 -14.12 14.61 12.90
N GLN A 9 -14.59 15.79 13.35
CA GLN A 9 -15.89 15.92 14.00
C GLN A 9 -17.05 15.51 13.08
N VAL A 10 -17.01 15.91 11.80
CA VAL A 10 -18.01 15.53 10.80
C VAL A 10 -17.98 14.02 10.55
N PHE A 11 -16.79 13.42 10.51
CA PHE A 11 -16.68 11.98 10.36
C PHE A 11 -17.22 11.23 11.59
N GLN A 12 -16.90 11.72 12.79
CA GLN A 12 -17.32 11.11 14.05
C GLN A 12 -18.82 11.22 14.34
N SER A 13 -19.51 12.21 13.77
CA SER A 13 -20.97 12.35 13.88
C SER A 13 -21.76 11.43 12.96
N GLY A 14 -21.10 10.77 12.00
CA GLY A 14 -21.72 9.80 11.10
C GLY A 14 -22.04 8.46 11.78
N ASP A 15 -22.96 7.71 11.18
CA ASP A 15 -23.35 6.39 11.66
C ASP A 15 -22.21 5.37 11.58
N PHE A 16 -22.32 4.30 12.37
CA PHE A 16 -21.33 3.21 12.43
C PHE A 16 -20.92 2.66 11.05
N TRP A 17 -21.90 2.40 10.18
CA TRP A 17 -21.65 1.89 8.84
C TRP A 17 -20.89 2.88 7.96
N TYR A 18 -21.18 4.17 8.09
CA TYR A 18 -20.48 5.24 7.37
C TYR A 18 -19.00 5.28 7.77
N LYS A 19 -18.71 5.20 9.08
CA LYS A 19 -17.34 5.18 9.61
C LYS A 19 -16.50 4.00 9.14
N ILE A 20 -17.12 2.92 8.64
CA ILE A 20 -16.42 1.73 8.16
C ILE A 20 -16.36 1.70 6.64
N ILE A 21 -17.52 1.81 5.98
CA ILE A 21 -17.63 1.58 4.54
C ILE A 21 -16.90 2.69 3.77
N LEU A 22 -17.03 3.96 4.18
CA LEU A 22 -16.46 5.07 3.43
C LEU A 22 -14.93 5.03 3.37
N PRO A 23 -14.19 4.90 4.50
CA PRO A 23 -12.73 4.77 4.44
C PRO A 23 -12.25 3.58 3.61
N LEU A 24 -12.92 2.43 3.73
CA LEU A 24 -12.57 1.22 3.00
C LEU A 24 -12.82 1.38 1.50
N ALA A 25 -13.92 2.03 1.11
CA ALA A 25 -14.21 2.32 -0.29
C ALA A 25 -13.16 3.26 -0.91
N ILE A 26 -12.75 4.29 -0.19
CA ILE A 26 -11.69 5.23 -0.63
C ILE A 26 -10.35 4.48 -0.75
N ALA A 27 -9.97 3.73 0.28
CA ALA A 27 -8.75 2.95 0.29
C ALA A 27 -8.72 1.95 -0.88
N LEU A 28 -9.81 1.22 -1.12
CA LEU A 28 -9.96 0.28 -2.23
C LEU A 28 -9.86 1.00 -3.58
N PHE A 29 -10.57 2.11 -3.77
CA PHE A 29 -10.60 2.84 -5.03
C PHE A 29 -9.21 3.34 -5.44
N PHE A 30 -8.50 4.07 -4.58
CA PHE A 30 -7.19 4.60 -4.93
C PHE A 30 -6.13 3.52 -5.06
N SER A 31 -6.13 2.52 -4.16
CA SER A 31 -5.17 1.42 -4.25
C SER A 31 -5.39 0.52 -5.47
N PHE A 32 -6.64 0.36 -5.92
CA PHE A 32 -6.95 -0.28 -7.20
C PHE A 32 -6.33 0.49 -8.37
N LEU A 33 -6.50 1.81 -8.45
CA LEU A 33 -5.91 2.63 -9.52
C LEU A 33 -4.38 2.56 -9.52
N ILE A 34 -3.76 2.68 -8.35
CA ILE A 34 -2.30 2.56 -8.20
C ILE A 34 -1.85 1.17 -8.65
N GLY A 35 -2.49 0.12 -8.13
CA GLY A 35 -2.12 -1.27 -8.41
C GLY A 35 -2.36 -1.65 -9.88
N LEU A 36 -3.37 -1.08 -10.53
CA LEU A 36 -3.67 -1.29 -11.94
C LEU A 36 -2.53 -0.77 -12.81
N GLU A 37 -2.09 0.46 -12.57
CA GLU A 37 -0.94 1.03 -13.27
C GLU A 37 0.35 0.24 -12.98
N ARG A 38 0.56 -0.19 -11.73
CA ARG A 38 1.74 -0.98 -11.37
C ARG A 38 1.79 -2.34 -12.05
N GLN A 39 0.65 -3.01 -12.12
CA GLN A 39 0.53 -4.26 -12.87
C GLN A 39 0.71 -4.02 -14.37
N ASN A 40 0.16 -2.92 -14.87
CA ASN A 40 0.23 -2.51 -16.28
C ASN A 40 1.64 -2.36 -16.83
N ILE A 41 2.56 -1.81 -16.03
CA ILE A 41 3.94 -1.63 -16.45
C ILE A 41 4.90 -2.70 -15.90
N GLY A 42 4.33 -3.80 -15.42
CA GLY A 42 5.04 -4.99 -14.99
C GLY A 42 5.92 -4.87 -13.77
N LYS A 43 5.41 -4.22 -12.73
CA LYS A 43 6.09 -4.12 -11.45
C LYS A 43 5.76 -5.31 -10.56
N SER A 44 6.68 -5.59 -9.64
CA SER A 44 6.61 -6.72 -8.71
C SER A 44 5.41 -6.71 -7.77
N ALA A 45 4.76 -5.56 -7.56
CA ALA A 45 3.53 -5.44 -6.79
C ALA A 45 2.43 -4.82 -7.65
N GLY A 46 1.39 -5.61 -7.96
CA GLY A 46 0.25 -5.20 -8.79
C GLY A 46 -0.99 -4.84 -7.98
N ILE A 47 -2.18 -5.11 -8.52
CA ILE A 47 -3.49 -4.75 -7.94
C ILE A 47 -3.69 -5.35 -6.55
N SER A 48 -3.59 -6.67 -6.42
CA SER A 48 -3.89 -7.37 -5.16
C SER A 48 -3.02 -6.91 -4.00
N ALA A 49 -1.74 -6.64 -4.25
CA ALA A 49 -0.81 -6.16 -3.22
C ALA A 49 -1.22 -4.79 -2.70
N HIS A 50 -1.50 -3.83 -3.59
CA HIS A 50 -1.85 -2.47 -3.20
C HIS A 50 -3.20 -2.42 -2.47
N ILE A 51 -4.20 -3.18 -2.94
CA ILE A 51 -5.52 -3.26 -2.28
C ILE A 51 -5.39 -3.86 -0.88
N LEU A 52 -4.71 -5.00 -0.75
CA LEU A 52 -4.59 -5.69 0.54
C LEU A 52 -3.89 -4.80 1.57
N ILE A 53 -2.85 -4.08 1.16
CA ILE A 53 -2.12 -3.14 2.02
C ILE A 53 -3.01 -1.97 2.44
N ALA A 54 -3.63 -1.24 1.50
CA ALA A 54 -4.44 -0.06 1.82
C ALA A 54 -5.66 -0.39 2.68
N VAL A 55 -6.36 -1.49 2.37
CA VAL A 55 -7.54 -1.92 3.12
C VAL A 55 -7.15 -2.37 4.52
N SER A 56 -6.08 -3.16 4.67
CA SER A 56 -5.60 -3.61 5.99
C SER A 56 -5.21 -2.44 6.88
N THR A 57 -4.49 -1.46 6.33
CA THR A 57 -4.10 -0.29 7.12
C THR A 57 -5.26 0.65 7.40
N ALA A 58 -6.24 0.78 6.49
CA ALA A 58 -7.48 1.49 6.78
C ALA A 58 -8.26 0.84 7.93
N PHE A 59 -8.35 -0.50 7.97
CA PHE A 59 -8.93 -1.21 9.11
C PHE A 59 -8.23 -0.89 10.43
N ILE A 60 -6.90 -0.81 10.44
CA ILE A 60 -6.15 -0.46 11.64
C ILE A 60 -6.48 0.97 12.09
N GLY A 61 -6.56 1.93 11.17
CA GLY A 61 -6.98 3.30 11.48
C GLY A 61 -8.39 3.36 12.07
N ILE A 62 -9.33 2.59 11.52
CA ILE A 62 -10.71 2.51 12.00
C ILE A 62 -10.74 1.96 13.43
N ILE A 63 -10.08 0.82 13.68
CA ILE A 63 -10.03 0.19 15.02
C ILE A 63 -9.44 1.17 16.03
N GLN A 64 -8.36 1.86 15.66
CA GLN A 64 -7.73 2.83 16.55
C GLN A 64 -8.66 4.00 16.89
N LEU A 65 -9.40 4.52 15.92
CA LEU A 65 -10.39 5.58 16.18
C LEU A 65 -11.50 5.10 17.13
N TYR A 66 -11.99 3.87 16.96
CA TYR A 66 -12.98 3.28 17.87
C TYR A 66 -12.44 3.09 19.28
N MET A 67 -11.20 2.63 19.42
CA MET A 67 -10.55 2.49 20.73
C MET A 67 -10.45 3.85 21.45
N PHE A 68 -10.12 4.91 20.72
CA PHE A 68 -10.07 6.27 21.26
C PHE A 68 -11.45 6.75 21.75
N GLU A 69 -12.50 6.53 20.96
CA GLU A 69 -13.87 6.93 21.33
C GLU A 69 -14.41 6.20 22.57
N HIS A 70 -14.06 4.92 22.77
CA HIS A 70 -14.67 4.08 23.81
C HIS A 70 -13.85 3.95 25.10
N GLN A 71 -12.53 4.14 25.07
CA GLN A 71 -11.67 3.90 26.25
C GLN A 71 -11.39 5.14 27.10
N GLY A 72 -11.99 6.31 26.80
CA GLY A 72 -11.89 7.48 27.68
C GLY A 72 -10.46 7.99 27.94
N GLY A 73 -9.52 7.66 27.04
CA GLY A 73 -8.22 8.31 26.87
C GLY A 73 -7.37 8.57 28.12
N ASP A 74 -6.75 7.54 28.69
CA ASP A 74 -5.69 7.75 29.70
C ASP A 74 -4.28 7.88 29.11
N SER A 75 -4.11 7.78 27.79
CA SER A 75 -2.86 8.18 27.12
C SER A 75 -3.05 8.35 25.61
N ALA A 76 -2.96 9.59 25.11
CA ALA A 76 -2.74 9.85 23.68
C ALA A 76 -1.53 9.04 23.12
N ALA A 77 -0.58 8.70 24.00
CA ALA A 77 0.56 7.84 23.71
C ALA A 77 0.17 6.41 23.30
N ASP A 78 -0.86 5.79 23.88
CA ASP A 78 -1.27 4.42 23.53
C ASP A 78 -1.99 4.37 22.18
N ASN A 79 -2.70 5.43 21.81
CA ASN A 79 -3.33 5.51 20.51
C ASN A 79 -2.30 5.62 19.38
N GLN A 80 -1.23 6.41 19.55
CA GLN A 80 -0.19 6.50 18.53
C GLN A 80 0.59 5.19 18.31
N ARG A 81 0.52 4.23 19.25
CA ARG A 81 1.28 2.98 19.19
C ARG A 81 0.80 2.03 18.10
N LEU A 82 -0.51 1.92 17.84
CA LEU A 82 -1.01 1.00 16.81
C LEU A 82 -0.57 1.45 15.42
N ILE A 83 -0.79 2.72 15.04
CA ILE A 83 -0.23 3.29 13.80
C ILE A 83 1.29 3.11 13.75
N ALA A 84 2.02 3.41 14.84
CA ALA A 84 3.47 3.28 14.86
C ALA A 84 3.97 1.85 14.60
N GLN A 85 3.19 0.82 14.95
CA GLN A 85 3.53 -0.58 14.68
C GLN A 85 3.28 -1.00 13.23
N VAL A 86 2.38 -0.32 12.51
CA VAL A 86 2.14 -0.58 11.08
C VAL A 86 3.33 -0.18 10.22
N LEU A 87 3.98 0.95 10.54
CA LEU A 87 5.06 1.53 9.72
C LEU A 87 6.24 0.56 9.53
N PRO A 88 6.79 -0.09 10.58
CA PRO A 88 7.82 -1.12 10.44
C PRO A 88 7.39 -2.31 9.59
N GLY A 89 6.16 -2.79 9.76
CA GLY A 89 5.63 -3.93 9.00
C GLY A 89 5.56 -3.64 7.50
N VAL A 90 5.07 -2.46 7.13
CA VAL A 90 5.05 -2.00 5.73
C VAL A 90 6.47 -1.78 5.20
N GLY A 91 7.37 -1.24 6.03
CA GLY A 91 8.78 -1.07 5.69
C GLY A 91 9.47 -2.40 5.37
N PHE A 92 9.17 -3.46 6.11
CA PHE A 92 9.68 -4.81 5.84
C PHE A 92 9.22 -5.35 4.47
N ILE A 93 7.94 -5.16 4.11
CA ILE A 93 7.43 -5.51 2.78
C ILE A 93 8.19 -4.74 1.68
N GLY A 94 8.43 -3.44 1.91
CA GLY A 94 9.21 -2.60 0.99
C GLY A 94 10.65 -3.08 0.83
N ALA A 95 11.32 -3.47 1.91
CA ALA A 95 12.66 -4.05 1.88
C ALA A 95 12.69 -5.36 1.06
N GLY A 96 11.70 -6.25 1.27
CA GLY A 96 11.56 -7.48 0.50
C GLY A 96 11.40 -7.24 -1.01
N VAL A 97 10.72 -6.15 -1.39
CA VAL A 97 10.58 -5.75 -2.80
C VAL A 97 11.89 -5.23 -3.40
N ILE A 98 12.73 -4.56 -2.61
CA ILE A 98 14.02 -4.01 -3.05
C ILE A 98 15.09 -5.11 -3.20
N MET A 99 15.09 -6.10 -2.31
CA MET A 99 16.12 -7.15 -2.25
C MET A 99 15.99 -8.21 -3.35
N LYS A 100 15.01 -8.09 -4.25
CA LYS A 100 14.81 -9.00 -5.38
C LYS A 100 15.83 -8.73 -6.50
N GLY A 101 17.11 -9.05 -6.29
CA GLY A 101 18.18 -9.00 -7.30
C GLY A 101 19.60 -9.16 -6.72
N GLN A 102 20.43 -10.06 -7.27
CA GLN A 102 21.76 -10.37 -6.71
C GLN A 102 22.84 -9.29 -6.93
N LYS A 103 22.68 -8.35 -7.87
CA LYS A 103 23.73 -7.36 -8.22
C LYS A 103 23.25 -5.92 -8.45
N ASN A 104 21.94 -5.66 -8.58
CA ASN A 104 21.40 -4.30 -8.79
C ASN A 104 20.18 -4.05 -7.89
N ILE A 105 20.12 -2.87 -7.26
CA ILE A 105 18.95 -2.41 -6.50
C ILE A 105 17.82 -2.09 -7.49
N ILE A 106 16.86 -3.00 -7.62
CA ILE A 106 15.64 -2.82 -8.41
C ILE A 106 14.42 -2.73 -7.48
N GLY A 107 13.40 -1.96 -7.88
CA GLY A 107 12.14 -1.91 -7.13
C GLY A 107 12.01 -0.82 -6.07
N LEU A 108 12.97 0.11 -5.94
CA LEU A 108 12.88 1.25 -5.00
C LEU A 108 11.56 2.03 -5.13
N THR A 109 11.14 2.31 -6.37
CA THR A 109 9.86 2.99 -6.63
C THR A 109 8.66 2.14 -6.23
N THR A 110 8.70 0.82 -6.42
CA THR A 110 7.61 -0.08 -6.02
C THR A 110 7.50 -0.15 -4.49
N ALA A 111 8.63 -0.19 -3.78
CA ALA A 111 8.63 -0.11 -2.33
C ALA A 111 8.05 1.22 -1.84
N ALA A 112 8.41 2.33 -2.47
CA ALA A 112 7.84 3.65 -2.16
C ALA A 112 6.32 3.71 -2.42
N THR A 113 5.81 3.12 -3.51
CA THR A 113 4.37 3.10 -3.79
C THR A 113 3.60 2.25 -2.79
N ILE A 114 4.15 1.10 -2.38
CA ILE A 114 3.59 0.27 -1.30
C ILE A 114 3.49 1.08 -0.01
N TRP A 115 4.57 1.75 0.36
CA TRP A 115 4.62 2.54 1.59
C TRP A 115 3.60 3.69 1.57
N ALA A 116 3.54 4.44 0.49
CA ALA A 116 2.58 5.53 0.33
C ALA A 116 1.13 5.03 0.33
N THR A 117 0.86 3.88 -0.28
CA THR A 117 -0.46 3.24 -0.32
C THR A 117 -0.93 2.83 1.07
N ALA A 118 -0.01 2.29 1.89
CA ALA A 118 -0.30 1.98 3.28
C ALA A 118 -0.66 3.22 4.10
N MET A 119 0.09 4.31 3.94
CA MET A 119 -0.20 5.58 4.62
C MET A 119 -1.54 6.16 4.17
N MET A 120 -1.87 6.08 2.88
CA MET A 120 -3.16 6.55 2.37
C MET A 120 -4.32 5.78 3.02
N GLY A 121 -4.20 4.45 3.14
CA GLY A 121 -5.15 3.64 3.89
C GLY A 121 -5.28 4.07 5.35
N LEU A 122 -4.17 4.28 6.07
CA LEU A 122 -4.20 4.75 7.47
C LEU A 122 -4.92 6.10 7.62
N VAL A 123 -4.63 7.06 6.74
CA VAL A 123 -5.26 8.39 6.77
C VAL A 123 -6.76 8.28 6.54
N ALA A 124 -7.20 7.48 5.56
CA ALA A 124 -8.62 7.22 5.33
C ALA A 124 -9.28 6.58 6.56
N GLY A 125 -8.66 5.51 7.09
CA GLY A 125 -9.16 4.78 8.24
C GLY A 125 -9.22 5.59 9.54
N SER A 126 -8.34 6.58 9.69
CA SER A 126 -8.29 7.48 10.84
C SER A 126 -9.36 8.57 10.81
N GLY A 127 -10.24 8.58 9.80
CA GLY A 127 -11.35 9.52 9.67
C GLY A 127 -11.02 10.81 8.90
N TYR A 128 -9.80 10.97 8.41
CA TYR A 128 -9.40 12.13 7.59
C TYR A 128 -9.74 11.90 6.12
N ILE A 129 -11.04 11.88 5.82
CA ILE A 129 -11.60 11.58 4.49
C ILE A 129 -11.09 12.53 3.40
N PHE A 130 -11.26 13.84 3.52
CA PHE A 130 -10.77 14.81 2.55
C PHE A 130 -9.26 14.76 2.40
N THR A 131 -8.54 14.62 3.51
CA THR A 131 -7.08 14.48 3.47
C THR A 131 -6.66 13.23 2.69
N SER A 132 -7.37 12.11 2.89
CA SER A 132 -7.12 10.87 2.15
C SER A 132 -7.45 10.98 0.66
N LEU A 133 -8.52 11.70 0.29
CA LEU A 133 -8.88 11.96 -1.11
C LEU A 133 -7.80 12.79 -1.82
N ILE A 134 -7.31 13.84 -1.18
CA ILE A 134 -6.23 14.69 -1.70
C ILE A 134 -4.96 13.86 -1.88
N PHE A 135 -4.58 13.09 -0.85
CA PHE A 135 -3.38 12.28 -0.89
C PHE A 135 -3.46 11.17 -1.95
N GLY A 136 -4.58 10.44 -2.02
CA GLY A 136 -4.83 9.42 -3.03
C GLY A 136 -4.80 9.99 -4.45
N THR A 137 -5.43 11.15 -4.67
CA THR A 137 -5.43 11.83 -5.98
C THR A 137 -4.02 12.25 -6.38
N PHE A 138 -3.25 12.81 -5.45
CA PHE A 138 -1.86 13.17 -5.68
C PHE A 138 -1.00 11.94 -6.03
N LEU A 139 -1.14 10.84 -5.29
CA LEU A 139 -0.41 9.59 -5.55
C LEU A 139 -0.73 9.00 -6.92
N VAL A 140 -2.02 8.87 -7.25
CA VAL A 140 -2.46 8.38 -8.57
C VAL A 140 -1.93 9.29 -9.67
N SER A 141 -2.13 10.61 -9.55
CA SER A 141 -1.67 11.57 -10.54
C SER A 141 -0.16 11.50 -10.76
N PHE A 142 0.62 11.47 -9.68
CA PHE A 142 2.09 11.36 -9.74
C PHE A 142 2.53 10.07 -10.44
N ILE A 143 1.93 8.93 -10.09
CA ILE A 143 2.28 7.63 -10.66
C ILE A 143 1.94 7.56 -12.16
N TYR A 144 0.73 7.98 -12.54
CA TYR A 144 0.29 7.97 -13.94
C TYR A 144 1.07 8.97 -14.80
N LEU A 145 1.33 10.18 -14.32
CA LEU A 145 2.11 11.18 -15.04
C LEU A 145 3.56 10.72 -15.26
N ARG A 146 4.16 10.08 -14.27
CA ARG A 146 5.53 9.54 -14.39
C ARG A 146 5.62 8.47 -15.47
N ASP A 147 4.64 7.59 -15.57
CA ASP A 147 4.69 6.39 -16.43
C ASP A 147 3.86 6.51 -17.73
N MET A 148 3.32 7.70 -18.02
CA MET A 148 2.44 7.99 -19.17
C MET A 148 3.01 7.56 -20.54
N LYS A 149 4.33 7.46 -20.69
CA LYS A 149 5.00 7.05 -21.94
C LYS A 149 4.99 5.54 -22.21
N ARG A 150 4.49 4.70 -21.28
CA ARG A 150 4.68 3.24 -21.35
C ARG A 150 3.51 2.43 -21.91
N GLY A 151 2.41 3.06 -22.32
CA GLY A 151 1.25 2.36 -22.88
C GLY A 151 0.47 1.53 -21.84
N ILE A 152 -0.69 0.99 -22.24
CA ILE A 152 -1.58 0.18 -21.37
C ILE A 152 -1.56 -1.28 -21.85
N ASN A 153 -0.90 -2.17 -21.11
CA ASN A 153 -1.01 -3.62 -21.27
C ASN A 153 -0.98 -4.42 -19.92
N PRO A 154 -2.10 -4.47 -19.16
CA PRO A 154 -2.15 -5.01 -17.78
C PRO A 154 -2.27 -6.52 -17.62
N PHE A 155 -2.29 -7.27 -18.73
CA PHE A 155 -2.53 -8.72 -18.73
C PHE A 155 -1.36 -9.55 -19.27
N ILE A 156 -0.18 -8.96 -19.44
CA ILE A 156 1.00 -9.76 -19.77
C ILE A 156 1.48 -10.46 -18.49
N PRO A 157 1.49 -11.80 -18.42
CA PRO A 157 2.02 -12.51 -17.27
C PRO A 157 3.51 -12.22 -17.14
N HIS A 158 3.94 -11.71 -15.98
CA HIS A 158 5.37 -11.60 -15.68
C HIS A 158 5.88 -12.98 -15.32
N VAL A 159 6.43 -13.67 -16.30
CA VAL A 159 7.22 -14.89 -16.08
C VAL A 159 8.34 -14.51 -15.13
N HIS A 160 8.32 -15.06 -13.91
CA HIS A 160 9.50 -15.04 -13.06
C HIS A 160 10.52 -15.93 -13.75
N HIS A 161 11.57 -15.34 -14.32
CA HIS A 161 12.78 -16.09 -14.60
C HIS A 161 13.32 -16.52 -13.23
N ASP A 162 13.04 -17.77 -12.85
CA ASP A 162 13.70 -18.39 -11.72
C ASP A 162 15.17 -18.53 -12.12
N PHE A 163 16.02 -17.79 -11.42
CA PHE A 163 17.48 -17.81 -11.63
C PHE A 163 18.13 -19.18 -11.32
N ASN A 164 17.33 -20.19 -10.93
CA ASN A 164 17.78 -21.55 -10.70
C ASN A 164 17.90 -22.37 -11.98
N ASP A 165 17.19 -22.01 -13.05
CA ASP A 165 17.21 -22.80 -14.29
C ASP A 165 18.59 -22.80 -14.97
N ASP A 166 19.41 -21.78 -14.72
CA ASP A 166 20.76 -21.65 -15.27
C ASP A 166 21.81 -22.45 -14.49
N GLU A 167 21.61 -22.67 -13.18
CA GLU A 167 22.50 -23.51 -12.35
C GLU A 167 22.25 -25.00 -12.63
N ASP A 168 20.99 -25.42 -12.70
CA ASP A 168 20.61 -26.81 -12.98
C ASP A 168 21.02 -27.26 -14.39
N ALA A 169 20.94 -26.37 -15.39
CA ALA A 169 21.41 -26.65 -16.75
C ALA A 169 22.93 -26.85 -16.84
N SER A 170 23.70 -26.10 -16.04
CA SER A 170 25.17 -26.22 -16.02
C SER A 170 25.64 -27.52 -15.35
N ASP A 171 24.94 -27.95 -14.31
CA ASP A 171 25.29 -29.13 -13.52
C ASP A 171 24.97 -30.44 -14.29
N ASP A 172 23.90 -30.42 -15.09
CA ASP A 172 23.54 -31.53 -15.99
C ASP A 172 24.49 -31.65 -17.19
N ASP A 173 24.97 -30.54 -17.76
CA ASP A 173 25.97 -30.57 -18.83
C ASP A 173 27.34 -31.04 -18.32
N ILE A 174 27.73 -30.68 -17.10
CA ILE A 174 28.95 -31.18 -16.45
C ILE A 174 28.86 -32.71 -16.24
N LYS A 175 27.70 -33.23 -15.82
CA LYS A 175 27.49 -34.68 -15.63
C LYS A 175 27.41 -35.47 -16.94
N ARG A 176 27.07 -34.84 -18.05
CA ARG A 176 27.01 -35.48 -19.38
C ARG A 176 28.39 -35.62 -20.05
N HIS A 177 29.37 -34.85 -19.60
CA HIS A 177 30.72 -34.81 -20.18
C HIS A 177 31.83 -35.30 -19.24
N ALA A 178 31.49 -35.79 -18.04
CA ALA A 178 32.39 -36.48 -17.11
C ALA A 178 32.25 -38.00 -17.21
#